data_AF-A4UTT1-F1
#
_entry.id   AF-A4UTT1-F1
#
_cell.length_a   1.000
_cell.length_b   1.000
_cell.length_c   1.000
_cell.angle_alpha   90.00
_cell.angle_beta   90.00
_cell.angle_gamma   90.00
#
_symmetry.space_group_name_H-M   'P 1'
#
loop_
_entity.id
_entity.type
_entity.pdbx_description
1 polymer ?
#
loop_
_entity_poly.entity_id
_entity_poly.type
_entity_poly.pdbx_seq_one_letter_code
_entity_poly.pdbx_strand_id
1 'polypeptide(L)'
;MSHGLNVRRYASDNFETVRRILGKAGLQSVLGTIADRIAADADDVELAGASRDLIEVMLRAPDADAAAVRLKTMLGEMQACQRALGLAARLDFEIGAAWSPGGEGDGLRLLEAAEAALARAGNQGGLSVIDLSVADRSVDRLTLIAELPRAIAAGEMFLHYQPKINVRQQKVASAEALIRWQHPDRGLVLPGDFIAAAEESGQIADLTLWTLRRVIADQRALAASGYDLPLFLNISGMLLADTRSSRICAIINHHRAP
;
A
#
# COMPACT_ATOMS: atom_id res chain seq x y z
N MET A 1 15.17 24.90 3.20
CA MET A 1 15.68 23.62 2.64
C MET A 1 14.56 22.61 2.78
N SER A 2 14.00 22.10 1.69
CA SER A 2 12.81 21.26 1.73
C SER A 2 13.22 19.81 2.04
N HIS A 3 12.75 19.29 3.17
CA HIS A 3 13.13 17.96 3.63
C HIS A 3 12.11 16.95 3.07
N GLY A 4 12.58 15.87 2.45
CA GLY A 4 11.75 14.84 1.84
C GLY A 4 10.77 14.24 2.85
N LEU A 5 9.53 14.04 2.42
CA LEU A 5 8.43 13.52 3.21
C LEU A 5 8.44 11.99 3.12
N ASN A 6 8.49 11.29 4.25
CA ASN A 6 8.33 9.85 4.32
C ASN A 6 6.97 9.54 4.94
N VAL A 7 6.18 8.68 4.30
CA VAL A 7 5.07 8.00 4.99
C VAL A 7 5.52 6.58 5.26
N ARG A 8 5.26 6.08 6.46
CA ARG A 8 5.63 4.71 6.83
C ARG A 8 4.39 3.89 7.02
N ARG A 9 4.47 2.65 6.58
CA ARG A 9 3.51 1.66 7.01
C ARG A 9 4.24 0.52 7.72
N TYR A 10 3.64 0.07 8.81
CA TYR A 10 4.01 -1.11 9.56
C TYR A 10 2.88 -2.10 9.30
N ALA A 11 3.24 -3.25 8.77
CA ALA A 11 2.43 -4.44 8.86
C ALA A 11 3.26 -5.43 9.66
N SER A 12 2.61 -6.10 10.60
CA SER A 12 3.21 -7.21 11.31
C SER A 12 2.44 -8.45 10.87
N ASP A 13 3.09 -9.35 10.13
CA ASP A 13 2.49 -10.59 9.65
C ASP A 13 1.93 -11.47 10.77
N ASN A 14 2.45 -11.30 11.99
CA ASN A 14 2.01 -12.01 13.18
C ASN A 14 1.18 -11.16 14.17
N PHE A 15 0.71 -9.99 13.75
CA PHE A 15 -0.01 -9.01 14.58
C PHE A 15 -1.13 -9.65 15.41
N GLU A 16 -2.02 -10.41 14.77
CA GLU A 16 -3.17 -11.03 15.46
C GLU A 16 -2.75 -12.14 16.43
N THR A 17 -1.63 -12.83 16.14
CA THR A 17 -1.06 -13.83 17.05
C THR A 17 -0.50 -13.16 18.30
N VAL A 18 0.29 -12.09 18.14
CA VAL A 18 0.85 -11.34 19.27
C VAL A 18 -0.26 -10.68 20.08
N ARG A 19 -1.27 -10.12 19.41
CA ARG A 19 -2.43 -9.51 20.06
C ARG A 19 -3.20 -10.50 20.94
N ARG A 20 -3.31 -11.76 20.52
CA ARG A 20 -3.95 -12.82 21.32
C ARG A 20 -3.18 -13.11 22.61
N ILE A 21 -1.86 -12.95 22.61
CA ILE A 21 -0.98 -13.21 23.74
C ILE A 21 -0.93 -12.02 24.70
N LEU A 22 -0.73 -10.80 24.17
CA LEU A 22 -0.54 -9.58 24.98
C LEU A 22 -1.86 -8.88 25.33
N GLY A 23 -2.96 -9.25 24.66
CA GLY A 23 -4.22 -8.50 24.72
C GLY A 23 -4.12 -7.13 24.04
N LYS A 24 -5.28 -6.49 23.85
CA LYS A 24 -5.38 -5.19 23.15
C LYS A 24 -4.57 -4.09 23.88
N ALA A 25 -4.73 -3.99 25.19
CA ALA A 25 -4.07 -2.95 25.99
C ALA A 25 -2.55 -3.15 26.04
N GLY A 26 -2.09 -4.39 26.20
CA GLY A 26 -0.66 -4.71 26.20
C GLY A 26 -0.01 -4.38 24.85
N LEU A 27 -0.65 -4.78 23.74
CA LEU A 27 -0.14 -4.45 22.40
C LEU A 27 -0.11 -2.95 22.12
N GLN A 28 -1.16 -2.21 22.51
CA GLN A 28 -1.18 -0.75 22.36
C GLN A 28 -0.10 -0.07 23.20
N SER A 29 0.15 -0.56 24.42
CA SER A 29 1.24 -0.07 25.26
C SER A 29 2.60 -0.30 24.60
N VAL A 30 2.84 -1.48 24.03
CA VAL A 30 4.10 -1.80 23.33
C VAL A 30 4.30 -0.91 22.12
N LEU A 31 3.30 -0.76 21.26
CA LEU A 31 3.38 0.12 20.08
C LEU A 31 3.61 1.58 20.48
N GLY A 32 2.93 2.05 21.52
CA GLY A 32 3.14 3.39 22.07
C GLY A 32 4.57 3.59 22.56
N THR A 33 5.10 2.66 23.36
CA THR A 33 6.49 2.73 23.85
C THR A 33 7.51 2.73 22.71
N ILE A 34 7.27 1.94 21.66
CA ILE A 34 8.15 1.92 20.48
C ILE A 34 8.06 3.23 19.70
N ALA A 35 6.86 3.77 19.52
CA ALA A 35 6.66 5.08 18.88
C ALA A 35 7.35 6.20 19.65
N ASP A 36 7.18 6.25 20.97
CA ASP A 36 7.83 7.22 21.86
C ASP A 36 9.35 7.10 21.78
N ARG A 37 9.87 5.87 21.75
CA ARG A 37 11.31 5.62 21.63
C ARG A 37 11.86 6.13 20.30
N ILE A 38 11.13 5.90 19.21
CA ILE A 38 11.48 6.37 17.87
C ILE A 38 11.51 7.91 17.84
N ALA A 39 10.52 8.56 18.44
CA ALA A 39 10.44 10.02 18.47
C ALA A 39 11.48 10.67 19.38
N ALA A 40 11.88 10.01 20.46
CA ALA A 40 12.84 10.54 21.43
C ALA A 40 14.31 10.53 20.94
N ASP A 41 14.64 9.68 19.96
CA ASP A 41 16.03 9.44 19.53
C ASP A 41 16.45 10.29 18.30
N ALA A 42 15.59 11.19 17.78
CA ALA A 42 15.87 11.80 16.46
C ALA A 42 15.19 13.14 16.13
N ASP A 43 15.99 14.18 15.90
CA ASP A 43 15.55 15.47 15.32
C ASP A 43 15.11 15.33 13.85
N ASP A 44 15.53 14.25 13.17
CA ASP A 44 15.20 13.93 11.78
C ASP A 44 13.88 13.16 11.65
N VAL A 45 13.25 12.76 12.76
CA VAL A 45 12.03 11.94 12.77
C VAL A 45 10.88 12.65 13.48
N GLU A 46 9.70 12.66 12.85
CA GLU A 46 8.47 13.22 13.40
C GLU A 46 7.35 12.18 13.32
N LEU A 47 6.64 11.93 14.43
CA LEU A 47 5.46 11.07 14.44
C LEU A 47 4.29 11.77 13.74
N ALA A 48 3.87 11.22 12.60
CA ALA A 48 2.72 11.72 11.84
C ALA A 48 1.40 11.09 12.34
N GLY A 49 1.45 9.86 12.82
CA GLY A 49 0.27 9.16 13.32
C GLY A 49 0.58 7.77 13.85
N ALA A 50 -0.36 7.20 14.61
CA ALA A 50 -0.33 5.80 14.97
C ALA A 50 -1.76 5.25 14.96
N SER A 51 -1.94 4.08 14.37
CA SER A 51 -3.20 3.34 14.34
C SER A 51 -3.06 2.03 15.13
N ARG A 52 -3.98 1.09 14.94
CA ARG A 52 -4.00 -0.19 15.66
C ARG A 52 -2.77 -1.06 15.39
N ASP A 53 -2.32 -1.09 14.15
CA ASP A 53 -1.22 -1.92 13.62
C ASP A 53 -0.20 -1.08 12.85
N LEU A 54 -0.39 0.23 12.79
CA LEU A 54 0.38 1.17 11.98
C LEU A 54 1.05 2.22 12.84
N ILE A 55 2.30 2.54 12.53
CA ILE A 55 2.95 3.79 12.98
C ILE A 55 3.31 4.57 11.71
N GLU A 56 3.05 5.86 11.67
CA GLU A 56 3.40 6.71 10.53
C GLU A 56 4.38 7.75 11.05
N VAL A 57 5.55 7.84 10.41
CA VAL A 57 6.54 8.85 10.77
C VAL A 57 7.10 9.50 9.52
N MET A 58 7.35 10.79 9.63
CA MET A 58 8.09 11.58 8.68
C MET A 58 9.56 11.52 9.03
N LEU A 59 10.41 11.28 8.03
CA LEU A 59 11.86 11.21 8.17
C LEU A 59 12.48 12.20 7.21
N ARG A 60 13.37 13.03 7.72
CA ARG A 60 14.14 13.99 6.93
C ARG A 60 15.46 13.33 6.53
N ALA A 61 15.63 13.08 5.23
CA ALA A 61 16.85 12.51 4.67
C ALA A 61 17.27 13.25 3.39
N PRO A 62 18.59 13.39 3.12
CA PRO A 62 19.10 14.08 1.94
C PRO A 62 18.85 13.32 0.63
N ASP A 63 18.79 11.99 0.69
CA ASP A 63 18.54 11.10 -0.45
C ASP A 63 17.92 9.77 0.03
N ALA A 64 17.52 8.91 -0.92
CA ALA A 64 16.89 7.63 -0.63
C ALA A 64 17.84 6.62 0.05
N ASP A 65 19.14 6.67 -0.24
CA ASP A 65 20.14 5.78 0.37
C ASP A 65 20.34 6.11 1.86
N ALA A 66 20.46 7.39 2.19
CA ALA A 66 20.51 7.89 3.55
C ALA A 66 19.21 7.55 4.30
N ALA A 67 18.05 7.68 3.63
CA ALA A 67 16.78 7.23 4.19
C ALA A 67 16.82 5.72 4.50
N ALA A 68 17.26 4.88 3.56
CA ALA A 68 17.34 3.43 3.75
C ALA A 68 18.27 3.05 4.92
N VAL A 69 19.44 3.68 5.03
CA VAL A 69 20.38 3.47 6.16
C VAL A 69 19.71 3.82 7.49
N ARG A 70 19.09 5.00 7.58
CA ARG A 70 18.42 5.43 8.82
C ARG A 70 17.28 4.49 9.19
N LEU A 71 16.43 4.11 8.24
CA LEU A 71 15.33 3.17 8.45
C LEU A 71 15.81 1.80 8.93
N LYS A 72 16.93 1.31 8.39
CA LYS A 72 17.55 0.06 8.85
C LYS A 72 18.04 0.16 10.30
N THR A 73 18.63 1.28 10.69
CA THR A 73 19.02 1.53 12.09
C THR A 73 17.79 1.54 13.00
N MET A 74 16.73 2.24 12.59
CA MET A 74 15.47 2.28 13.36
C MET A 74 14.82 0.90 13.50
N LEU A 75 14.82 0.08 12.46
CA LEU A 75 14.35 -1.30 12.55
C LEU A 75 15.11 -2.09 13.62
N GLY A 76 16.44 -1.89 13.73
CA GLY A 76 17.26 -2.47 14.77
C GLY A 76 16.92 -1.95 16.18
N GLU A 77 16.70 -0.65 16.33
CA GLU A 77 16.28 0.01 17.57
C GLU A 77 14.93 -0.55 18.07
N MET A 78 13.96 -0.71 17.17
CA MET A 78 12.65 -1.29 17.49
C MET A 78 12.76 -2.74 17.97
N GLN A 79 13.56 -3.55 17.27
CA GLN A 79 13.83 -4.94 17.65
C GLN A 79 14.53 -5.02 19.02
N ALA A 80 15.45 -4.09 19.32
CA ALA A 80 16.11 -4.01 20.61
C ALA A 80 15.15 -3.57 21.73
N CYS A 81 14.32 -2.56 21.47
CA CYS A 81 13.28 -2.09 22.40
C CYS A 81 12.34 -3.23 22.79
N GLN A 82 11.84 -3.98 21.81
CA GLN A 82 11.01 -5.16 22.05
C GLN A 82 11.68 -6.21 22.93
N ARG A 83 12.98 -6.50 22.71
CA ARG A 83 13.73 -7.44 23.55
C ARG A 83 13.85 -6.93 24.99
N ALA A 84 14.09 -5.63 25.17
CA ALA A 84 14.19 -5.01 26.49
C ALA A 84 12.86 -5.03 27.26
N LEU A 85 11.73 -4.95 26.55
CA LEU A 85 10.39 -5.07 27.15
C LEU A 85 10.05 -6.49 27.62
N GLY A 86 10.87 -7.50 27.31
CA GLY A 86 10.68 -8.87 27.79
C GLY A 86 9.36 -9.50 27.34
N LEU A 87 8.85 -9.12 26.16
CA LEU A 87 7.53 -9.52 25.70
C LEU A 87 7.41 -11.05 25.54
N ALA A 88 6.26 -11.59 25.94
CA ALA A 88 5.93 -13.01 25.77
C ALA A 88 5.78 -13.44 24.30
N ALA A 89 5.74 -12.49 23.38
CA ALA A 89 5.67 -12.72 21.94
C ALA A 89 6.42 -11.62 21.19
N ARG A 90 7.01 -11.98 20.04
CA ARG A 90 7.80 -11.09 19.18
C ARG A 90 6.92 -10.55 18.06
N LEU A 91 6.80 -9.22 17.94
CA LEU A 91 6.30 -8.54 16.75
C LEU A 91 7.39 -8.53 15.68
N ASP A 92 7.00 -8.93 14.47
CA ASP A 92 7.78 -8.68 13.28
C ASP A 92 7.50 -7.26 12.78
N PHE A 93 8.56 -6.55 12.42
CA PHE A 93 8.49 -5.16 11.94
C PHE A 93 8.91 -5.11 10.49
N GLU A 94 8.04 -4.52 9.68
CA GLU A 94 8.30 -4.21 8.27
C GLU A 94 8.20 -2.71 8.05
N ILE A 95 9.07 -2.20 7.18
CA ILE A 95 9.15 -0.79 6.85
C ILE A 95 9.06 -0.63 5.34
N GLY A 96 7.96 -0.06 4.88
CA GLY A 96 7.84 0.55 3.56
C GLY A 96 8.04 2.05 3.64
N ALA A 97 8.93 2.59 2.81
CA ALA A 97 9.15 4.02 2.72
C ALA A 97 9.24 4.50 1.27
N ALA A 98 8.96 5.78 1.07
CA ALA A 98 9.19 6.48 -0.19
C ALA A 98 9.91 7.79 0.10
N TRP A 99 10.86 8.13 -0.76
CA TRP A 99 11.62 9.38 -0.68
C TRP A 99 11.41 10.21 -1.94
N SER A 100 11.28 11.53 -1.80
CA SER A 100 11.13 12.46 -2.93
C SER A 100 11.90 13.76 -2.67
N PRO A 101 12.51 14.37 -3.71
CA PRO A 101 13.13 15.68 -3.62
C PRO A 101 12.04 16.76 -3.70
N GLY A 102 12.01 17.67 -2.73
CA GLY A 102 11.00 18.75 -2.69
C GLY A 102 9.73 18.32 -1.94
N GLY A 103 9.66 18.70 -0.67
CA GLY A 103 8.64 18.25 0.29
C GLY A 103 7.19 18.72 0.05
N GLU A 104 6.79 19.18 -1.14
CA GLU A 104 5.46 19.80 -1.35
C GLU A 104 4.71 19.37 -2.62
N GLY A 105 5.17 18.35 -3.36
CA GLY A 105 4.59 18.03 -4.67
C GLY A 105 3.37 17.12 -4.70
N ASP A 106 3.36 16.02 -3.94
CA ASP A 106 2.32 14.99 -4.09
C ASP A 106 2.29 14.02 -2.90
N GLY A 107 1.65 14.45 -1.80
CA GLY A 107 1.51 13.63 -0.60
C GLY A 107 0.79 12.30 -0.86
N LEU A 108 -0.10 12.24 -1.86
CA LEU A 108 -0.79 11.03 -2.24
C LEU A 108 0.16 10.05 -2.94
N ARG A 109 0.94 10.51 -3.92
CA ARG A 109 1.95 9.67 -4.61
C ARG A 109 3.01 9.15 -3.65
N LEU A 110 3.44 9.96 -2.68
CA LEU A 110 4.34 9.50 -1.61
C LEU A 110 3.71 8.43 -0.72
N LEU A 111 2.44 8.59 -0.34
CA LEU A 111 1.70 7.60 0.45
C LEU A 111 1.50 6.29 -0.32
N GLU A 112 1.12 6.37 -1.60
CA GLU A 112 0.96 5.20 -2.48
C GLU A 112 2.29 4.48 -2.73
N ALA A 113 3.38 5.23 -2.90
CA ALA A 113 4.73 4.69 -3.03
C ALA A 113 5.16 3.97 -1.75
N ALA A 114 4.94 4.59 -0.59
CA ALA A 114 5.27 3.98 0.70
C ALA A 114 4.46 2.69 0.95
N GLU A 115 3.19 2.68 0.57
CA GLU A 115 2.35 1.47 0.61
C GLU A 115 2.90 0.36 -0.28
N ALA A 116 3.26 0.70 -1.52
CA ALA A 116 3.86 -0.27 -2.45
C ALA A 116 5.20 -0.79 -1.94
N ALA A 117 6.01 0.07 -1.31
CA ALA A 117 7.25 -0.30 -0.67
C ALA A 117 7.00 -1.28 0.49
N LEU A 118 5.99 -1.04 1.34
CA LEU A 118 5.69 -1.94 2.45
C LEU A 118 5.34 -3.34 1.93
N ALA A 119 4.51 -3.44 0.90
CA ALA A 119 4.15 -4.73 0.31
C ALA A 119 5.38 -5.50 -0.24
N ARG A 120 6.45 -4.80 -0.63
CA ARG A 120 7.73 -5.43 -1.02
C ARG A 120 8.59 -5.83 0.18
N ALA A 121 8.52 -5.06 1.27
CA ALA A 121 9.35 -5.25 2.45
C ALA A 121 9.20 -6.64 3.07
N GLY A 122 7.98 -7.20 3.10
CA GLY A 122 7.74 -8.55 3.63
C GLY A 122 8.48 -9.66 2.86
N ASN A 123 8.75 -9.47 1.57
CA ASN A 123 9.55 -10.40 0.76
C ASN A 123 11.06 -10.09 0.77
N GLN A 124 11.48 -8.96 1.35
CA GLN A 124 12.85 -8.43 1.24
C GLN A 124 13.57 -8.25 2.59
N GLY A 125 13.13 -8.95 3.63
CA GLY A 125 13.78 -8.90 4.95
C GLY A 125 13.38 -7.70 5.80
N GLY A 126 12.18 -7.15 5.57
CA GLY A 126 11.53 -6.18 6.46
C GLY A 126 11.80 -4.71 6.17
N LEU A 127 12.49 -4.37 5.08
CA LEU A 127 12.70 -2.98 4.65
C LEU A 127 12.68 -2.85 3.13
N SER A 128 11.94 -1.87 2.61
CA SER A 128 12.00 -1.44 1.22
C SER A 128 11.81 0.08 1.13
N VAL A 129 12.59 0.72 0.27
CA VAL A 129 12.51 2.17 0.00
C VAL A 129 12.31 2.39 -1.49
N ILE A 130 11.33 3.21 -1.86
CA ILE A 130 11.12 3.67 -3.23
C ILE A 130 11.65 5.09 -3.37
N ASP A 131 12.64 5.27 -4.22
CA ASP A 131 13.17 6.58 -4.59
C ASP A 131 12.33 7.20 -5.72
N LEU A 132 11.54 8.22 -5.39
CA LEU A 132 10.74 8.97 -6.35
C LEU A 132 11.55 10.05 -7.09
N SER A 133 12.79 10.36 -6.69
CA SER A 133 13.70 11.17 -7.52
C SER A 133 14.18 10.41 -8.75
N VAL A 134 14.39 9.11 -8.59
CA VAL A 134 14.77 8.22 -9.69
C VAL A 134 13.57 7.98 -10.60
N ALA A 135 12.36 8.16 -10.08
CA ALA A 135 11.11 8.11 -10.83
C ALA A 135 10.49 9.50 -11.07
N ASP A 136 11.24 10.41 -11.69
CA ASP A 136 10.64 11.51 -12.44
C ASP A 136 11.44 11.85 -13.71
N ARG A 137 11.42 10.93 -14.68
CA ARG A 137 10.75 11.37 -15.91
C ARG A 137 9.30 11.37 -15.49
N SER A 138 8.74 12.54 -15.18
CA SER A 138 7.29 12.71 -15.22
C SER A 138 6.84 11.93 -16.43
N VAL A 139 6.10 10.83 -16.22
CA VAL A 139 5.70 10.06 -17.37
C VAL A 139 4.81 11.02 -18.11
N ASP A 140 5.30 11.48 -19.27
CA ASP A 140 4.55 12.42 -20.07
C ASP A 140 3.15 11.84 -20.15
N ARG A 141 2.18 12.63 -19.69
CA ARG A 141 0.80 12.18 -19.55
C ARG A 141 0.31 11.59 -20.86
N LEU A 142 0.76 12.15 -21.98
CA LEU A 142 0.50 11.64 -23.33
C LEU A 142 1.10 10.25 -23.58
N THR A 143 2.28 9.98 -23.01
CA THR A 143 2.91 8.65 -23.04
C THR A 143 2.07 7.64 -22.25
N LEU A 144 1.63 7.95 -21.02
CA LEU A 144 0.75 7.05 -20.26
C LEU A 144 -0.54 6.77 -21.04
N ILE A 145 -1.16 7.81 -21.61
CA ILE A 145 -2.37 7.67 -22.44
C ILE A 145 -2.11 6.73 -23.64
N ALA A 146 -0.96 6.86 -24.30
CA ALA A 146 -0.62 6.03 -25.45
C ALA A 146 -0.32 4.57 -25.08
N GLU A 147 0.31 4.33 -23.93
CA GLU A 147 0.77 3.01 -23.50
C GLU A 147 -0.31 2.20 -22.78
N LEU A 148 -1.25 2.87 -22.10
CA LEU A 148 -2.24 2.23 -21.24
C LEU A 148 -3.07 1.11 -21.92
N PRO A 149 -3.55 1.23 -23.17
CA PRO A 149 -4.26 0.14 -23.83
C PRO A 149 -3.38 -1.10 -24.02
N ARG A 150 -2.11 -0.88 -24.39
CA ARG A 150 -1.11 -1.95 -24.55
C ARG A 150 -0.82 -2.60 -23.20
N ALA A 151 -0.64 -1.81 -22.15
CA ALA A 151 -0.35 -2.29 -20.81
C ALA A 151 -1.47 -3.19 -20.25
N ILE A 152 -2.73 -2.78 -20.45
CA ILE A 152 -3.91 -3.58 -20.08
C ILE A 152 -3.91 -4.93 -20.79
N ALA A 153 -3.54 -4.97 -22.07
CA ALA A 153 -3.51 -6.20 -22.87
C ALA A 153 -2.28 -7.08 -22.61
N ALA A 154 -1.13 -6.47 -22.29
CA ALA A 154 0.17 -7.13 -22.17
C ALA A 154 0.43 -7.78 -20.80
N GLY A 155 -0.53 -7.72 -19.87
CA GLY A 155 -0.36 -8.27 -18.52
C GLY A 155 0.55 -7.45 -17.62
N GLU A 156 0.71 -6.16 -17.91
CA GLU A 156 1.50 -5.23 -17.09
C GLU A 156 0.70 -4.72 -15.87
N MET A 157 -0.62 -4.97 -15.86
CA MET A 157 -1.51 -4.62 -14.76
C MET A 157 -1.64 -5.78 -13.77
N PHE A 158 -1.68 -5.45 -12.48
CA PHE A 158 -1.91 -6.42 -11.40
C PHE A 158 -2.68 -5.79 -10.24
N LEU A 159 -3.19 -6.63 -9.32
CA LEU A 159 -3.96 -6.18 -8.16
C LEU A 159 -3.20 -6.50 -6.86
N HIS A 160 -3.12 -5.49 -5.99
CA HIS A 160 -2.86 -5.68 -4.56
C HIS A 160 -4.17 -5.78 -3.80
N TYR A 161 -4.15 -6.49 -2.67
CA TYR A 161 -5.32 -6.67 -1.82
C TYR A 161 -5.06 -6.15 -0.42
N GLN A 162 -5.85 -5.15 0.01
CA GLN A 162 -5.79 -4.62 1.36
C GLN A 162 -6.92 -5.24 2.22
N PRO A 163 -6.59 -6.05 3.25
CA PRO A 163 -7.60 -6.69 4.10
C PRO A 163 -8.39 -5.69 4.94
N LYS A 164 -9.70 -5.92 5.07
CA LYS A 164 -10.62 -5.19 5.95
C LYS A 164 -11.09 -6.11 7.07
N ILE A 165 -10.77 -5.73 8.31
CA ILE A 165 -11.01 -6.56 9.50
C ILE A 165 -12.35 -6.22 10.16
N ASN A 166 -13.18 -7.23 10.42
CA ASN A 166 -14.30 -7.07 11.35
C ASN A 166 -13.76 -7.04 12.78
N VAL A 167 -13.77 -5.85 13.39
CA VAL A 167 -13.19 -5.63 14.72
C VAL A 167 -13.92 -6.40 15.83
N ARG A 168 -15.24 -6.63 15.71
CA ARG A 168 -15.97 -7.40 16.72
C ARG A 168 -15.62 -8.88 16.66
N GLN A 169 -15.48 -9.41 15.44
CA GLN A 169 -15.25 -10.84 15.20
C GLN A 169 -13.77 -11.23 15.13
N GLN A 170 -12.85 -10.26 15.06
CA GLN A 170 -11.41 -10.49 14.97
C GLN A 170 -11.03 -11.36 13.76
N LYS A 171 -11.67 -11.11 12.62
CA LYS A 171 -11.47 -11.85 11.38
C LYS A 171 -11.39 -10.90 10.20
N VAL A 172 -10.62 -11.30 9.18
CA VAL A 172 -10.69 -10.65 7.87
C VAL A 172 -12.09 -10.87 7.32
N ALA A 173 -12.78 -9.77 7.03
CA ALA A 173 -14.17 -9.80 6.56
C ALA A 173 -14.29 -9.51 5.06
N SER A 174 -13.30 -8.82 4.50
CA SER A 174 -13.21 -8.53 3.07
C SER A 174 -11.81 -8.05 2.71
N ALA A 175 -11.55 -7.80 1.43
CA ALA A 175 -10.36 -7.07 1.00
C ALA A 175 -10.71 -6.06 -0.11
N GLU A 176 -9.93 -4.99 -0.19
CA GLU A 176 -10.00 -4.01 -1.28
C GLU A 176 -8.93 -4.29 -2.33
N ALA A 177 -9.35 -4.39 -3.58
CA ALA A 177 -8.51 -4.59 -4.74
C ALA A 177 -8.00 -3.24 -5.24
N LEU A 178 -6.68 -3.08 -5.24
CA LEU A 178 -5.98 -1.87 -5.60
C LEU A 178 -5.13 -2.16 -6.84
N ILE A 179 -5.48 -1.56 -7.98
CA ILE A 179 -4.74 -1.74 -9.23
C ILE A 179 -3.33 -1.16 -9.14
N ARG A 180 -2.38 -1.81 -9.81
CA ARG A 180 -0.99 -1.42 -9.92
C ARG A 180 -0.52 -1.69 -11.36
N TRP A 181 0.40 -0.86 -11.86
CA TRP A 181 0.99 -1.04 -13.18
C TRP A 181 2.49 -1.30 -13.05
N GLN A 182 2.93 -2.50 -13.40
CA GLN A 182 4.34 -2.85 -13.53
C GLN A 182 4.79 -2.60 -14.97
N HIS A 183 5.25 -1.38 -15.25
CA HIS A 183 5.78 -1.01 -16.55
C HIS A 183 7.15 -1.67 -16.79
N PRO A 184 7.45 -2.18 -18.01
CA PRO A 184 8.70 -2.87 -18.32
C PRO A 184 9.94 -2.00 -18.08
N ASP A 185 9.94 -0.77 -18.59
CA ASP A 185 11.10 0.13 -18.47
C ASP A 185 11.08 1.01 -17.21
N ARG A 186 9.90 1.38 -16.69
CA ARG A 186 9.73 2.36 -15.60
C ARG A 186 9.54 1.72 -14.23
N GLY A 187 9.35 0.41 -14.18
CA GLY A 187 8.98 -0.26 -12.95
C GLY A 187 7.55 0.06 -12.54
N LEU A 188 7.31 0.21 -11.24
CA LEU A 188 5.96 0.41 -10.72
C LEU A 188 5.48 1.85 -10.96
N VAL A 189 4.43 1.99 -11.77
CA VAL A 189 3.68 3.24 -11.96
C VAL A 189 2.47 3.23 -11.02
N LEU A 190 2.29 4.31 -10.27
CA LEU A 190 1.29 4.39 -9.21
C LEU A 190 -0.09 4.81 -9.74
N PRO A 191 -1.18 4.38 -9.07
CA PRO A 191 -2.55 4.67 -9.50
C PRO A 191 -2.83 6.14 -9.79
N GLY A 192 -2.35 7.06 -8.95
CA GLY A 192 -2.54 8.50 -9.17
C GLY A 192 -2.13 8.96 -10.58
N ASP A 193 -1.03 8.42 -11.11
CA ASP A 193 -0.46 8.82 -12.40
C ASP A 193 -1.28 8.29 -13.58
N PHE A 194 -1.65 7.00 -13.59
CA PHE A 194 -2.30 6.38 -14.76
C PHE A 194 -3.83 6.36 -14.69
N ILE A 195 -4.45 6.45 -13.50
CA ILE A 195 -5.91 6.53 -13.39
C ILE A 195 -6.40 7.83 -13.99
N ALA A 196 -5.79 8.95 -13.62
CA ALA A 196 -6.20 10.22 -14.17
C ALA A 196 -5.94 10.27 -15.71
N ALA A 197 -4.92 9.55 -16.21
CA ALA A 197 -4.65 9.44 -17.64
C ALA A 197 -5.74 8.64 -18.35
N ALA A 198 -6.20 7.57 -17.70
CA ALA A 198 -7.31 6.76 -18.18
C ALA A 198 -8.62 7.56 -18.20
N GLU A 199 -8.85 8.44 -17.23
CA GLU A 199 -10.06 9.26 -17.13
C GLU A 199 -10.12 10.30 -18.26
N GLU A 200 -9.05 11.06 -18.47
CA GLU A 200 -8.97 12.08 -19.53
C GLU A 200 -9.07 11.48 -20.94
N SER A 201 -8.46 10.32 -21.16
CA SER A 201 -8.48 9.65 -22.46
C SER A 201 -9.70 8.76 -22.69
N GLY A 202 -10.60 8.66 -21.71
CA GLY A 202 -11.78 7.80 -21.77
C GLY A 202 -11.51 6.29 -21.68
N GLN A 203 -10.26 5.90 -21.42
CA GLN A 203 -9.82 4.51 -21.26
C GLN A 203 -10.14 3.92 -19.86
N ILE A 204 -10.62 4.74 -18.93
CA ILE A 204 -11.00 4.32 -17.57
C ILE A 204 -12.03 3.18 -17.56
N ALA A 205 -12.89 3.11 -18.60
CA ALA A 205 -13.85 2.01 -18.78
C ALA A 205 -13.14 0.67 -18.98
N ASP A 206 -12.15 0.61 -19.87
CA ASP A 206 -11.42 -0.61 -20.19
C ASP A 206 -10.56 -1.06 -19.01
N LEU A 207 -9.93 -0.11 -18.31
CA LEU A 207 -9.20 -0.36 -17.08
C LEU A 207 -10.10 -0.95 -15.99
N THR A 208 -11.30 -0.38 -15.81
CA THR A 208 -12.28 -0.87 -14.84
C THR A 208 -12.79 -2.27 -15.20
N LEU A 209 -13.06 -2.53 -16.49
CA LEU A 209 -13.48 -3.84 -16.97
C LEU A 209 -12.39 -4.90 -16.78
N TRP A 210 -11.13 -4.53 -17.00
CA TRP A 210 -9.99 -5.40 -16.71
C TRP A 210 -9.91 -5.73 -15.21
N THR A 211 -9.97 -4.70 -14.35
CA THR A 211 -9.94 -4.87 -12.89
C THR A 211 -11.07 -5.77 -12.41
N LEU A 212 -12.29 -5.56 -12.89
CA LEU A 212 -13.45 -6.37 -12.52
C LEU A 212 -13.27 -7.84 -12.89
N ARG A 213 -12.81 -8.14 -14.12
CA ARG A 213 -12.56 -9.52 -14.54
C ARG A 213 -11.50 -10.19 -13.66
N ARG A 214 -10.44 -9.46 -13.31
CA ARG A 214 -9.37 -9.96 -12.46
C ARG A 214 -9.86 -10.22 -11.03
N VAL A 215 -10.60 -9.29 -10.42
CA VAL A 215 -11.22 -9.45 -9.10
C VAL A 215 -12.13 -10.68 -9.04
N ILE A 216 -12.95 -10.92 -10.07
CA ILE A 216 -13.83 -12.08 -10.13
C ILE A 216 -13.02 -13.40 -10.20
N ALA A 217 -11.94 -13.41 -10.99
CA ALA A 217 -11.06 -14.57 -11.08
C ALA A 217 -10.37 -14.86 -9.73
N ASP A 218 -9.83 -13.82 -9.09
CA ASP A 218 -9.13 -13.94 -7.81
C ASP A 218 -10.11 -14.34 -6.68
N GLN A 219 -11.33 -13.82 -6.66
CA GLN A 219 -12.37 -14.22 -5.71
C GLN A 219 -12.74 -15.71 -5.86
N ARG A 220 -12.85 -16.22 -7.09
CA ARG A 220 -13.10 -17.64 -7.35
C ARG A 220 -11.94 -18.52 -6.88
N ALA A 221 -10.70 -18.09 -7.09
CA ALA A 221 -9.52 -18.82 -6.62
C ALA A 221 -9.47 -18.91 -5.09
N LEU A 222 -9.81 -17.81 -4.40
CA LEU A 222 -9.94 -17.78 -2.94
C LEU A 222 -11.04 -18.73 -2.45
N ALA A 223 -12.24 -18.68 -3.06
CA ALA A 223 -13.36 -19.54 -2.71
C ALA A 223 -13.01 -21.04 -2.91
N ALA A 224 -12.36 -21.38 -4.01
CA ALA A 224 -11.87 -22.74 -4.27
C ALA A 224 -10.83 -23.21 -3.24
N SER A 225 -10.12 -22.28 -2.62
CA SER A 225 -9.16 -22.52 -1.53
C SER A 225 -9.80 -22.49 -0.13
N GLY A 226 -11.14 -22.39 -0.05
CA GLY A 226 -11.89 -22.37 1.22
C GLY A 226 -12.06 -20.99 1.85
N TYR A 227 -11.71 -19.91 1.14
CA TYR A 227 -11.85 -18.54 1.61
C TYR A 227 -12.98 -17.83 0.85
N ASP A 228 -14.19 -17.87 1.40
CA ASP A 228 -15.30 -17.06 0.92
C ASP A 228 -15.14 -15.61 1.38
N LEU A 229 -14.30 -14.86 0.66
CA LEU A 229 -13.91 -13.50 0.99
C LEU A 229 -14.49 -12.49 -0.02
N PRO A 230 -15.35 -11.57 0.43
CA PRO A 230 -15.80 -10.45 -0.40
C PRO A 230 -14.62 -9.56 -0.83
N LEU A 231 -14.52 -9.29 -2.13
CA LEU A 231 -13.56 -8.35 -2.70
C LEU A 231 -14.26 -7.08 -3.17
N PHE A 232 -13.69 -5.93 -2.83
CA PHE A 232 -14.16 -4.59 -3.22
C PHE A 232 -13.22 -4.02 -4.27
N LEU A 233 -13.73 -3.25 -5.23
CA LEU A 233 -12.92 -2.47 -6.17
C LEU A 233 -13.41 -1.03 -6.23
N ASN A 234 -12.52 -0.12 -6.59
CA ASN A 234 -12.88 1.27 -6.85
C ASN A 234 -13.37 1.44 -8.30
N ILE A 235 -14.40 2.26 -8.47
CA ILE A 235 -14.95 2.61 -9.78
C ILE A 235 -14.90 4.14 -9.88
N SER A 236 -14.32 4.65 -10.97
CA SER A 236 -14.28 6.09 -11.23
C SER A 236 -15.70 6.66 -11.35
N GLY A 237 -15.92 7.85 -10.78
CA GLY A 237 -17.20 8.57 -10.88
C GLY A 237 -17.62 8.85 -12.33
N MET A 238 -16.67 8.96 -13.26
CA MET A 238 -16.93 9.16 -14.70
C MET A 238 -17.76 8.02 -15.31
N LEU A 239 -17.65 6.80 -14.77
CA LEU A 239 -18.39 5.63 -15.25
C LEU A 239 -19.81 5.54 -14.70
N LEU A 240 -20.13 6.27 -13.63
CA LEU A 240 -21.47 6.26 -13.03
C LEU A 240 -22.48 7.07 -13.87
N ALA A 241 -22.00 8.05 -14.64
CA ALA A 241 -22.83 8.89 -15.50
C ALA A 241 -22.95 8.40 -16.95
N ASP A 242 -22.19 7.36 -17.33
CA ASP A 242 -22.12 6.86 -18.71
C ASP A 242 -23.00 5.60 -18.92
N THR A 243 -23.62 5.48 -20.09
CA THR A 243 -24.23 4.25 -20.62
C THR A 243 -23.32 3.01 -20.57
N ARG A 244 -21.99 3.19 -20.53
CA ARG A 244 -20.99 2.13 -20.34
C ARG A 244 -21.08 1.41 -18.98
N SER A 245 -21.73 2.01 -17.98
CA SER A 245 -22.09 1.36 -16.70
C SER A 245 -22.89 0.06 -16.90
N SER A 246 -23.70 -0.02 -17.96
CA SER A 246 -24.50 -1.21 -18.28
C SER A 246 -23.66 -2.48 -18.49
N ARG A 247 -22.47 -2.37 -19.09
CA ARG A 247 -21.55 -3.51 -19.29
C ARG A 247 -20.94 -3.98 -17.98
N ILE A 248 -20.58 -3.06 -17.10
CA ILE A 248 -20.07 -3.35 -15.76
C ILE A 248 -21.15 -4.08 -14.95
N CYS A 249 -22.37 -3.55 -14.93
CA CYS A 249 -23.52 -4.19 -14.27
C CYS A 249 -23.82 -5.58 -14.86
N ALA A 250 -23.74 -5.75 -16.18
CA ALA A 250 -23.98 -7.04 -16.82
C ALA A 250 -22.96 -8.11 -16.38
N ILE A 251 -21.67 -7.76 -16.30
CA ILE A 251 -20.62 -8.67 -15.82
C ILE A 251 -20.88 -9.04 -14.36
N ILE A 252 -21.16 -8.06 -13.50
CA ILE A 252 -21.47 -8.31 -12.08
C ILE A 252 -22.68 -9.24 -11.95
N ASN A 253 -23.75 -9.00 -12.71
CA ASN A 253 -24.97 -9.80 -12.65
C ASN A 253 -24.77 -11.22 -13.18
N HIS A 254 -23.95 -11.40 -14.23
CA HIS A 254 -23.62 -12.72 -14.76
C HIS A 254 -22.82 -13.56 -13.75
N HIS A 255 -21.97 -12.91 -12.95
CA HIS A 255 -21.14 -13.58 -11.94
C HIS A 255 -21.77 -13.62 -10.54
N ARG A 256 -22.92 -12.96 -10.32
CA ARG A 256 -23.76 -13.06 -9.11
C ARG A 256 -24.78 -14.22 -9.17
N ALA A 257 -24.84 -14.97 -10.28
CA ALA A 257 -25.68 -16.16 -10.35
C ALA A 257 -25.14 -17.22 -9.36
N PRO A 258 -26.05 -17.89 -8.62
CA PRO A 258 -25.75 -18.67 -7.41
C PRO A 258 -24.74 -19.81 -7.60
#